data_AF-R6U7R7-F1
#
_entry.id   AF-R6U7R7-F1
#
_cell.length_a   1.000
_cell.length_b   1.000
_cell.length_c   1.000
_cell.angle_alpha   90.00
_cell.angle_beta   90.00
_cell.angle_gamma   90.00
#
_symmetry.space_group_name_H-M   'P 1'
#
loop_
_entity.id
_entity.type
_entity.pdbx_description
1 polymer ?
#
loop_
_entity_poly.entity_id
_entity_poly.type
_entity_poly.pdbx_seq_one_letter_code
_entity_poly.pdbx_strand_id
1 'polypeptide(L)'
;MQRAKLKTIAAVLGCCLLLGGCSYKENQRLTTASIQYPDGTVKSYQTTESINPFYGLSVTFSGSPGQGTAVFDTSGCTEIVRDNFKFTCKSNGKLKGGSKATITAEYDKDLFENGGYKITCSQKEYIVSGVDFYPEKLEKYNKDKLNKAIRRAAKSYIDDNAKSIRLEFESKLDHNQWSESGSFSFTYSYHDISMMYNVNKNDASQNAYYIIYEFSNKLTCTEDMESTTKSPMKKGDKDTGRAYVVAEAQGIASKSDMTLTDAYVDFDTVKANIKTFTTLEGAKSYCTYGGEYKTYTEDFV
;
A
#
# COMPACT_ATOMS: atom_id res chain seq x y z
N MET A 1 40.73 -5.11 24.60
CA MET A 1 40.49 -5.77 23.30
C MET A 1 39.04 -5.57 22.89
N GLN A 2 38.78 -4.53 22.09
CA GLN A 2 37.44 -4.24 21.55
C GLN A 2 37.19 -5.14 20.34
N ARG A 3 36.14 -5.96 20.39
CA ARG A 3 35.64 -6.71 19.23
C ARG A 3 34.80 -5.79 18.37
N ALA A 4 35.27 -5.48 17.17
CA ALA A 4 34.49 -4.79 16.15
C ALA A 4 33.29 -5.68 15.75
N LYS A 5 32.07 -5.15 15.91
CA LYS A 5 30.86 -5.74 15.35
C LYS A 5 30.79 -5.38 13.88
N LEU A 6 30.99 -6.36 12.99
CA LEU A 6 30.66 -6.23 11.57
C LEU A 6 29.15 -5.94 11.45
N LYS A 7 28.79 -4.76 10.96
CA LYS A 7 27.43 -4.47 10.49
C LYS A 7 27.30 -5.10 9.10
N THR A 8 26.59 -6.21 9.00
CA THR A 8 26.14 -6.76 7.74
C THR A 8 25.11 -5.80 7.14
N ILE A 9 25.51 -5.01 6.14
CA ILE A 9 24.59 -4.30 5.26
C ILE A 9 24.03 -5.38 4.33
N ALA A 10 22.82 -5.86 4.63
CA ALA A 10 22.07 -6.66 3.68
C ALA A 10 21.65 -5.73 2.53
N ALA A 11 22.40 -5.76 1.43
CA ALA A 11 21.91 -5.27 0.16
C ALA A 11 20.70 -6.13 -0.20
N VAL A 12 19.50 -5.56 -0.10
CA VAL A 12 18.27 -6.17 -0.61
C VAL A 12 18.40 -6.14 -2.14
N LEU A 13 19.08 -7.15 -2.69
CA LEU A 13 19.03 -7.44 -4.12
C LEU A 13 17.59 -7.86 -4.39
N GLY A 14 16.78 -6.92 -4.88
CA GLY A 14 15.44 -7.18 -5.39
C GLY A 14 15.54 -8.16 -6.55
N CYS A 15 15.42 -9.45 -6.24
CA CYS A 15 15.48 -10.52 -7.22
C CYS A 15 14.17 -10.49 -8.01
N CYS A 16 14.16 -9.74 -9.12
CA CYS A 16 13.07 -9.72 -10.08
C CYS A 16 12.90 -11.14 -10.66
N LEU A 17 11.85 -11.85 -10.24
CA LEU A 17 11.47 -13.14 -10.80
C LEU A 17 11.14 -12.98 -12.29
N LEU A 18 11.90 -13.68 -13.14
CA LEU A 18 11.77 -13.65 -14.59
C LEU A 18 10.63 -14.57 -15.02
N LEU A 19 9.60 -14.02 -15.67
CA LEU A 19 8.63 -14.83 -16.41
C LEU A 19 9.02 -14.81 -17.90
N GLY A 20 8.86 -15.96 -18.55
CA GLY A 20 9.47 -16.28 -19.84
C GLY A 20 9.21 -15.27 -20.97
N GLY A 21 10.19 -15.21 -21.89
CA GLY A 21 10.13 -14.43 -23.14
C GLY A 21 11.46 -14.49 -23.91
N CYS A 22 12.59 -14.49 -23.19
CA CYS A 22 13.93 -14.77 -23.75
C CYS A 22 14.69 -15.70 -22.81
N SER A 23 15.33 -16.74 -23.34
CA SER A 23 16.28 -17.56 -22.58
C SER A 23 17.51 -16.71 -22.24
N TYR A 24 18.06 -16.89 -21.03
CA TYR A 24 19.30 -16.25 -20.57
C TYR A 24 20.54 -16.89 -21.23
N LYS A 25 20.52 -17.04 -22.57
CA LYS A 25 21.66 -17.55 -23.32
C LYS A 25 22.61 -16.39 -23.60
N GLU A 26 23.88 -16.62 -23.34
CA GLU A 26 24.99 -15.75 -23.74
C GLU A 26 24.91 -15.40 -25.22
N ASN A 27 25.35 -14.18 -25.55
CA ASN A 27 25.59 -13.80 -26.94
C ASN A 27 26.70 -14.71 -27.49
N GLN A 28 26.35 -15.56 -28.45
CA GLN A 28 27.29 -16.52 -29.02
C GLN A 28 28.08 -15.85 -30.14
N ARG A 29 29.40 -15.71 -29.96
CA ARG A 29 30.31 -15.54 -31.08
C ARG A 29 30.46 -16.86 -31.81
N LEU A 30 30.20 -16.88 -33.12
CA LEU A 30 30.42 -18.04 -33.97
C LEU A 30 31.66 -17.88 -34.85
N THR A 31 32.42 -18.96 -34.95
CA THR A 31 33.53 -19.16 -35.86
C THR A 31 33.04 -19.48 -37.28
N THR A 32 33.80 -19.01 -38.28
CA THR A 32 33.60 -19.36 -39.69
C THR A 32 33.68 -20.88 -39.88
N ALA A 33 32.64 -21.48 -40.46
CA ALA A 33 32.66 -22.87 -40.88
C ALA A 33 32.82 -22.93 -42.41
N SER A 34 33.82 -23.67 -42.87
CA SER A 34 34.07 -23.92 -44.29
C SER A 34 33.98 -25.41 -44.57
N ILE A 35 33.17 -25.81 -45.55
CA ILE A 35 33.13 -27.17 -46.08
C ILE A 35 33.90 -27.17 -47.39
N GLN A 36 34.94 -28.01 -47.47
CA GLN A 36 35.67 -28.26 -48.70
C GLN A 36 35.09 -29.51 -49.39
N TYR A 37 34.64 -29.35 -50.62
CA TYR A 37 34.11 -30.42 -51.46
C TYR A 37 35.25 -31.19 -52.15
N PRO A 38 35.01 -32.44 -52.59
CA PRO A 38 36.02 -33.28 -53.25
C PRO A 38 36.59 -32.68 -54.55
N ASP A 39 35.85 -31.77 -55.19
CA ASP A 39 36.26 -31.03 -56.38
C ASP A 39 37.10 -29.78 -56.06
N GLY A 40 37.43 -29.55 -54.79
CA GLY A 40 38.22 -28.41 -54.31
C GLY A 40 37.40 -27.16 -54.01
N THR A 41 36.08 -27.17 -54.22
CA THR A 41 35.23 -26.02 -53.92
C THR A 41 35.13 -25.82 -52.40
N VAL A 42 35.35 -24.60 -51.91
CA VAL A 42 35.15 -24.27 -50.49
C VAL A 42 33.88 -23.42 -50.38
N LYS A 43 32.85 -23.93 -49.69
CA LYS A 43 31.71 -23.09 -49.27
C LYS A 43 31.91 -22.66 -47.84
N SER A 44 32.09 -21.35 -47.65
CA SER A 44 32.05 -20.70 -46.35
C SER A 44 30.61 -20.34 -45.99
N TYR A 45 30.16 -20.76 -44.82
CA TYR A 45 28.86 -20.35 -44.27
C TYR A 45 29.11 -19.25 -43.24
N GLN A 46 28.63 -18.03 -43.53
CA GLN A 46 28.52 -16.97 -42.52
C GLN A 46 27.42 -17.38 -41.55
N THR A 47 27.79 -17.63 -40.31
CA THR A 47 26.82 -17.91 -39.26
C THR A 47 26.41 -16.57 -38.65
N THR A 48 25.11 -16.28 -38.68
CA THR A 48 24.49 -15.05 -38.20
C THR A 48 24.80 -14.87 -36.72
N GLU A 49 25.46 -13.78 -36.31
CA GLU A 49 25.67 -13.50 -34.88
C GLU A 49 24.30 -13.25 -34.24
N SER A 50 23.96 -14.11 -33.27
CA SER A 50 22.67 -14.04 -32.57
C SER A 50 22.80 -13.13 -31.37
N ILE A 51 22.05 -12.03 -31.37
CA ILE A 51 22.10 -11.01 -30.32
C ILE A 51 20.86 -11.11 -29.46
N ASN A 52 21.07 -11.30 -28.16
CA ASN A 52 20.07 -11.14 -27.13
C ASN A 52 20.27 -9.77 -26.45
N PRO A 53 19.40 -8.77 -26.70
CA PRO A 53 19.54 -7.44 -26.11
C PRO A 53 19.42 -7.43 -24.60
N PHE A 54 18.79 -8.45 -24.00
CA PHE A 54 18.56 -8.52 -22.56
C PHE A 54 19.65 -9.29 -21.81
N TYR A 55 20.67 -9.81 -22.51
CA TYR A 55 21.81 -10.46 -21.86
C TYR A 55 22.71 -9.38 -21.24
N GLY A 56 22.95 -9.47 -19.93
CA GLY A 56 23.72 -8.48 -19.17
C GLY A 56 22.95 -7.22 -18.76
N LEU A 57 21.71 -7.05 -19.22
CA LEU A 57 20.84 -5.94 -18.80
C LEU A 57 20.35 -6.18 -17.37
N SER A 58 20.60 -5.21 -16.49
CA SER A 58 19.98 -5.14 -15.16
C SER A 58 18.78 -4.19 -15.19
N VAL A 59 17.65 -4.66 -14.65
CA VAL A 59 16.39 -3.89 -14.57
C VAL A 59 15.99 -3.80 -13.11
N THR A 60 15.92 -2.57 -12.61
CA THR A 60 15.40 -2.28 -11.26
C THR A 60 14.14 -1.44 -11.38
N PHE A 61 13.23 -1.58 -10.41
CA PHE A 61 12.03 -0.76 -10.32
C PHE A 61 12.10 0.09 -9.06
N SER A 62 11.67 1.34 -9.18
CA SER A 62 11.67 2.28 -8.06
C SER A 62 10.55 3.31 -8.20
N GLY A 63 10.19 3.96 -7.10
CA GLY A 63 9.20 5.02 -7.07
C GLY A 63 8.20 4.86 -5.92
N SER A 64 7.37 5.88 -5.75
CA SER A 64 6.27 5.88 -4.79
C SER A 64 5.07 5.06 -5.31
N PRO A 65 4.13 4.67 -4.43
CA PRO A 65 2.91 3.98 -4.85
C PRO A 65 2.20 4.69 -6.02
N GLY A 66 2.01 3.97 -7.13
CA GLY A 66 1.36 4.49 -8.34
C GLY A 66 2.26 5.30 -9.28
N GLN A 67 3.52 5.54 -8.91
CA GLN A 67 4.53 6.28 -9.69
C GLN A 67 5.78 5.44 -9.97
N GLY A 68 5.61 4.12 -10.12
CA GLY A 68 6.74 3.21 -10.37
C GLY A 68 7.38 3.42 -11.74
N THR A 69 8.71 3.39 -11.76
CA THR A 69 9.54 3.52 -12.97
C THR A 69 10.51 2.35 -13.08
N ALA A 70 10.87 2.00 -14.32
CA ALA A 70 11.95 1.07 -14.62
C ALA A 70 13.25 1.83 -14.85
N VAL A 71 14.32 1.37 -14.23
CA VAL A 71 15.69 1.86 -14.41
C VAL A 71 16.52 0.77 -15.05
N PHE A 72 17.19 1.13 -16.13
CA PHE A 72 17.99 0.22 -16.95
C PHE A 72 19.47 0.48 -16.71
N ASP A 73 20.20 -0.56 -16.34
CA ASP A 73 21.66 -0.54 -16.28
C ASP A 73 22.21 -1.48 -17.35
N THR A 74 22.89 -0.87 -18.33
CA THR A 74 23.48 -1.53 -19.50
C THR A 74 24.98 -1.78 -19.34
N SER A 75 25.55 -1.54 -18.16
CA SER A 75 26.99 -1.74 -17.92
C SER A 75 27.44 -3.19 -18.08
N GLY A 76 26.54 -4.15 -17.83
CA GLY A 76 26.76 -5.58 -18.06
C GLY A 76 26.47 -6.07 -19.47
N CYS A 77 25.90 -5.22 -20.34
CA CYS A 77 25.59 -5.58 -21.73
C CYS A 77 26.85 -5.63 -22.59
N THR A 78 26.80 -6.39 -23.69
CA THR A 78 27.84 -6.33 -24.73
C THR A 78 27.88 -4.95 -25.40
N GLU A 79 29.03 -4.58 -25.97
CA GLU A 79 29.24 -3.30 -26.66
C GLU A 79 28.20 -3.05 -27.75
N ILE A 80 27.93 -4.07 -28.60
CA ILE A 80 26.90 -3.97 -29.64
C ILE A 80 25.51 -3.66 -29.08
N VAL A 81 25.16 -4.18 -27.90
CA VAL A 81 23.88 -3.89 -27.25
C VAL A 81 23.87 -2.48 -26.67
N ARG A 82 24.91 -2.12 -25.91
CA ARG A 82 25.02 -0.82 -25.25
C ARG A 82 24.98 0.35 -26.24
N ASP A 83 25.60 0.19 -27.40
CA ASP A 83 25.79 1.28 -28.34
C ASP A 83 24.63 1.42 -29.35
N ASN A 84 23.83 0.36 -29.53
CA ASN A 84 22.80 0.32 -30.59
C ASN A 84 21.37 0.03 -30.11
N PHE A 85 21.17 -0.29 -28.83
CA PHE A 85 19.84 -0.59 -28.30
C PHE A 85 19.43 0.44 -27.26
N LYS A 86 18.16 0.84 -27.34
CA LYS A 86 17.48 1.64 -26.33
C LYS A 86 16.40 0.81 -25.65
N PHE A 87 16.42 0.78 -24.31
CA PHE A 87 15.41 0.06 -23.54
C PHE A 87 14.27 0.99 -23.12
N THR A 88 13.04 0.54 -23.31
CA THR A 88 11.83 1.27 -22.90
C THR A 88 10.89 0.36 -22.13
N CYS A 89 10.15 0.90 -21.16
CA CYS A 89 9.13 0.17 -20.42
C CYS A 89 7.75 0.71 -20.79
N LYS A 90 6.83 -0.17 -21.17
CA LYS A 90 5.42 0.21 -21.31
C LYS A 90 4.89 0.66 -19.94
N SER A 91 4.14 1.76 -19.92
CA SER A 91 3.58 2.35 -18.69
C SER A 91 4.62 2.81 -17.66
N ASN A 92 5.83 3.20 -18.11
CA ASN A 92 6.83 3.81 -17.24
C ASN A 92 6.25 5.04 -16.52
N GLY A 93 6.48 5.15 -15.21
CA GLY A 93 5.87 6.18 -14.35
C GLY A 93 4.49 5.78 -13.80
N LYS A 94 3.96 4.61 -14.14
CA LYS A 94 2.68 4.09 -13.61
C LYS A 94 2.78 2.62 -13.18
N LEU A 95 3.99 2.11 -12.96
CA LEU A 95 4.21 0.73 -12.56
C LEU A 95 3.75 0.50 -11.12
N LYS A 96 3.23 -0.70 -10.86
CA LYS A 96 2.73 -1.14 -9.54
C LYS A 96 3.43 -2.43 -9.13
N GLY A 97 3.80 -2.58 -7.86
CA GLY A 97 4.35 -3.83 -7.33
C GLY A 97 3.46 -5.03 -7.63
N GLY A 98 4.08 -6.17 -7.96
CA GLY A 98 3.41 -7.41 -8.32
C GLY A 98 2.82 -7.45 -9.72
N SER A 99 2.74 -6.32 -10.44
CA SER A 99 2.28 -6.29 -11.84
C SER A 99 3.38 -6.73 -12.82
N LYS A 100 2.98 -7.03 -14.06
CA LYS A 100 3.91 -7.31 -15.16
C LYS A 100 4.34 -6.02 -15.84
N ALA A 101 5.64 -5.83 -16.00
CA ALA A 101 6.25 -4.80 -16.83
C ALA A 101 6.84 -5.44 -18.09
N THR A 102 6.49 -4.90 -19.26
CA THR A 102 7.08 -5.32 -20.55
C THR A 102 8.16 -4.31 -20.94
N ILE A 103 9.41 -4.78 -21.00
CA ILE A 103 10.55 -4.01 -21.47
C ILE A 103 10.78 -4.32 -22.94
N THR A 104 10.89 -3.28 -23.77
CA THR A 104 11.19 -3.37 -25.20
C THR A 104 12.61 -2.90 -25.46
N ALA A 105 13.35 -3.64 -26.28
CA ALA A 105 14.62 -3.25 -26.84
C ALA A 105 14.38 -2.65 -28.24
N GLU A 106 14.55 -1.34 -28.36
CA GLU A 106 14.43 -0.58 -29.61
C GLU A 106 15.80 -0.50 -30.28
N TYR A 107 15.85 -0.78 -31.59
CA TYR A 107 17.06 -0.80 -32.40
C TYR A 107 16.71 -0.51 -33.87
N ASP A 108 17.71 -0.13 -34.66
CA ASP A 108 17.58 0.01 -36.11
C ASP A 108 17.51 -1.39 -36.76
N LYS A 109 16.32 -1.78 -37.23
CA LYS A 109 16.13 -3.11 -37.82
C LYS A 109 16.90 -3.28 -39.11
N ASP A 110 16.93 -2.25 -39.96
CA ASP A 110 17.56 -2.33 -41.28
C ASP A 110 19.07 -2.48 -41.13
N LEU A 111 19.68 -1.79 -40.17
CA LEU A 111 21.11 -1.93 -39.85
C LEU A 111 21.46 -3.36 -39.44
N PHE A 112 20.68 -3.96 -38.54
CA PHE A 112 20.98 -5.29 -38.00
C PHE A 112 20.64 -6.41 -38.99
N GLU A 113 19.54 -6.29 -39.74
CA GLU A 113 19.16 -7.27 -40.76
C GLU A 113 20.15 -7.27 -41.93
N ASN A 114 20.52 -6.10 -42.46
CA ASN A 114 21.51 -6.00 -43.53
C ASN A 114 22.93 -6.36 -43.05
N GLY A 115 23.23 -6.15 -41.77
CA GLY A 115 24.48 -6.57 -41.14
C GLY A 115 24.60 -8.07 -40.88
N GLY A 116 23.57 -8.86 -41.17
CA GLY A 116 23.58 -10.31 -40.94
C GLY A 116 23.53 -10.67 -39.45
N TYR A 117 22.90 -9.85 -38.62
CA TYR A 117 22.64 -10.15 -37.21
C TYR A 117 21.23 -10.71 -37.03
N LYS A 118 21.10 -11.66 -36.09
CA LYS A 118 19.79 -12.22 -35.72
C LYS A 118 19.43 -11.79 -34.32
N ILE A 119 18.42 -10.93 -34.17
CA ILE A 119 17.90 -10.54 -32.86
C ILE A 119 17.04 -11.67 -32.30
N THR A 120 17.43 -12.25 -31.16
CA THR A 120 16.74 -13.42 -30.60
C THR A 120 15.42 -13.06 -29.94
N CYS A 121 15.29 -11.81 -29.46
CA CYS A 121 14.06 -11.25 -28.93
C CYS A 121 14.17 -9.73 -28.79
N SER A 122 13.02 -9.04 -28.84
CA SER A 122 12.94 -7.58 -28.68
C SER A 122 12.09 -7.15 -27.49
N GLN A 123 11.45 -8.09 -26.78
CA GLN A 123 10.62 -7.82 -25.60
C GLN A 123 10.85 -8.86 -24.51
N LYS A 124 10.75 -8.43 -23.25
CA LYS A 124 10.85 -9.31 -22.08
C LYS A 124 9.94 -8.82 -20.95
N GLU A 125 9.24 -9.75 -20.30
CA GLU A 125 8.38 -9.47 -19.15
C GLU A 125 9.15 -9.59 -17.83
N TYR A 126 8.84 -8.71 -16.89
CA TYR A 126 9.36 -8.70 -15.52
C TYR A 126 8.21 -8.55 -14.53
N ILE A 127 8.32 -9.18 -13.36
CA ILE A 127 7.47 -8.84 -12.22
C ILE A 127 8.06 -7.61 -11.54
N VAL A 128 7.25 -6.54 -11.44
CA VAL A 128 7.64 -5.31 -10.75
C VAL A 128 7.76 -5.63 -9.26
N SER A 129 8.96 -5.47 -8.71
CA SER A 129 9.24 -5.62 -7.29
C SER A 129 9.91 -4.36 -6.76
N GLY A 130 9.77 -4.05 -5.47
CA GLY A 130 10.38 -2.85 -4.87
C GLY A 130 9.62 -1.54 -5.10
N VAL A 131 8.41 -1.61 -5.66
CA VAL A 131 7.47 -0.47 -5.76
C VAL A 131 6.19 -0.85 -5.02
N ASP A 132 5.80 -0.05 -4.04
CA ASP A 132 4.57 -0.25 -3.30
C ASP A 132 3.34 0.08 -4.17
N PHE A 133 2.14 -0.32 -3.74
CA PHE A 133 0.90 -0.03 -4.45
C PHE A 133 -0.28 0.11 -3.47
N TYR A 134 -1.30 0.86 -3.87
CA TYR A 134 -2.54 0.98 -3.09
C TYR A 134 -3.47 -0.22 -3.37
N PRO A 135 -3.81 -1.04 -2.36
CA PRO A 135 -4.70 -2.20 -2.56
C PRO A 135 -6.12 -1.78 -2.95
N GLU A 136 -6.76 -2.53 -3.85
CA GLU A 136 -8.18 -2.33 -4.21
C GLU A 136 -9.15 -3.06 -3.26
N LYS A 137 -8.61 -3.94 -2.41
CA LYS A 137 -9.30 -4.72 -1.37
C LYS A 137 -8.30 -5.13 -0.30
N LEU A 138 -8.79 -5.38 0.92
CA LEU A 138 -7.98 -5.88 2.03
C LEU A 138 -8.32 -7.31 2.51
N GLU A 139 -9.30 -7.99 1.90
CA GLU A 139 -9.79 -9.32 2.32
C GLU A 139 -8.69 -10.38 2.51
N LYS A 140 -7.63 -10.32 1.68
CA LYS A 140 -6.53 -11.31 1.68
C LYS A 140 -5.30 -10.88 2.49
N TYR A 141 -5.31 -9.70 3.09
CA TYR A 141 -4.16 -9.13 3.76
C TYR A 141 -4.17 -9.46 5.25
N ASN A 142 -3.00 -9.71 5.83
CA ASN A 142 -2.86 -9.68 7.28
C ASN A 142 -2.95 -8.22 7.77
N LYS A 143 -4.03 -7.91 8.49
CA LYS A 143 -4.32 -6.58 9.02
C LYS A 143 -3.90 -6.40 10.48
N ASP A 144 -3.28 -7.39 11.12
CA ASP A 144 -3.03 -7.37 12.58
C ASP A 144 -2.22 -6.16 13.01
N LYS A 145 -1.16 -5.81 12.27
CA LYS A 145 -0.32 -4.64 12.56
C LYS A 145 -1.10 -3.33 12.41
N LEU A 146 -1.84 -3.19 11.31
CA LEU A 146 -2.69 -2.03 11.03
C LEU A 146 -3.75 -1.86 12.12
N ASN A 147 -4.49 -2.93 12.43
CA ASN A 147 -5.53 -2.93 13.45
C ASN A 147 -4.97 -2.60 14.83
N LYS A 148 -3.80 -3.15 15.18
CA LYS A 148 -3.13 -2.86 16.46
C LYS A 148 -2.71 -1.39 16.58
N ALA A 149 -2.23 -0.79 15.50
CA ALA A 149 -1.85 0.62 15.46
C ALA A 149 -3.07 1.54 15.65
N ILE A 150 -4.13 1.33 14.87
CA ILE A 150 -5.35 2.14 14.95
C ILE A 150 -6.03 1.97 16.32
N ARG A 151 -6.12 0.75 16.84
CA ARG A 151 -6.67 0.49 18.19
C ARG A 151 -5.88 1.19 19.28
N ARG A 152 -4.55 1.27 19.17
CA ARG A 152 -3.72 2.01 20.12
C ARG A 152 -4.01 3.51 20.07
N ALA A 153 -4.09 4.09 18.88
CA ALA A 153 -4.40 5.51 18.70
C ALA A 153 -5.81 5.85 19.22
N ALA A 154 -6.80 5.03 18.86
CA ALA A 154 -8.18 5.16 19.34
C ALA A 154 -8.27 5.08 20.86
N LYS A 155 -7.59 4.10 21.48
CA LYS A 155 -7.54 3.96 22.94
C LYS A 155 -6.98 5.22 23.61
N SER A 156 -5.84 5.73 23.15
CA SER A 156 -5.24 6.95 23.71
C SER A 156 -6.20 8.12 23.64
N TYR A 157 -6.79 8.36 22.47
CA TYR A 157 -7.75 9.43 22.28
C TYR A 157 -8.97 9.29 23.19
N ILE A 158 -9.58 8.08 23.24
CA ILE A 158 -10.77 7.83 24.05
C ILE A 158 -10.48 8.07 25.52
N ASP A 159 -9.36 7.57 26.05
CA ASP A 159 -9.01 7.75 27.46
C ASP A 159 -8.74 9.23 27.79
N ASP A 160 -8.05 9.95 26.91
CA ASP A 160 -7.76 11.37 27.09
C ASP A 160 -9.00 12.27 26.96
N ASN A 161 -10.02 11.83 26.21
CA ASN A 161 -11.19 12.63 25.86
C ASN A 161 -12.51 12.08 26.40
N ALA A 162 -12.49 11.06 27.27
CA ALA A 162 -13.70 10.37 27.74
C ALA A 162 -14.76 11.32 28.30
N LYS A 163 -14.32 12.35 29.05
CA LYS A 163 -15.21 13.39 29.60
C LYS A 163 -15.81 14.26 28.50
N SER A 164 -15.03 14.68 27.50
CA SER A 164 -15.52 15.49 26.39
C SER A 164 -16.50 14.72 25.52
N ILE A 165 -16.21 13.44 25.23
CA ILE A 165 -17.10 12.53 24.49
C ILE A 165 -18.45 12.39 25.20
N ARG A 166 -18.41 12.22 26.54
CA ARG A 166 -19.60 12.19 27.39
C ARG A 166 -20.43 13.47 27.29
N LEU A 167 -19.79 14.64 27.38
CA LEU A 167 -20.45 15.94 27.32
C LEU A 167 -21.08 16.19 25.94
N GLU A 168 -20.42 15.78 24.86
CA GLU A 168 -20.98 15.92 23.51
C GLU A 168 -22.28 15.10 23.35
N PHE A 169 -22.35 13.91 23.95
CA PHE A 169 -23.58 13.12 24.03
C PHE A 169 -24.68 13.84 24.83
N GLU A 170 -24.36 14.30 26.05
CA GLU A 170 -25.31 15.02 26.93
C GLU A 170 -25.89 16.26 26.23
N SER A 171 -25.07 17.03 25.51
CA SER A 171 -25.44 18.30 24.85
C SER A 171 -26.35 18.16 23.61
N LYS A 172 -26.53 16.94 23.10
CA LYS A 172 -27.38 16.67 21.93
C LYS A 172 -28.64 15.87 22.28
N LEU A 173 -28.73 15.40 23.52
CA LEU A 173 -29.97 14.87 24.08
C LEU A 173 -30.77 16.03 24.67
N ASP A 174 -32.03 15.82 25.01
CA ASP A 174 -32.85 16.82 25.72
C ASP A 174 -32.40 17.02 27.20
N HIS A 175 -31.12 16.74 27.48
CA HIS A 175 -30.44 16.73 28.78
C HIS A 175 -29.39 17.86 28.89
N ASN A 176 -29.41 18.85 28.00
CA ASN A 176 -28.40 19.93 27.96
C ASN A 176 -28.17 20.62 29.31
N GLN A 177 -29.19 20.68 30.16
CA GLN A 177 -29.10 21.29 31.49
C GLN A 177 -28.41 20.42 32.55
N TRP A 178 -28.30 19.11 32.34
CA TRP A 178 -27.68 18.19 33.31
C TRP A 178 -26.21 18.52 33.53
N SER A 179 -25.48 18.80 32.44
CA SER A 179 -24.06 19.17 32.52
C SER A 179 -23.80 20.49 33.25
N GLU A 180 -24.80 21.38 33.32
CA GLU A 180 -24.72 22.70 33.95
C GLU A 180 -25.16 22.68 35.42
N SER A 181 -26.04 21.75 35.82
CA SER A 181 -26.71 21.76 37.12
C SER A 181 -26.58 20.46 37.93
N GLY A 182 -25.94 19.42 37.39
CA GLY A 182 -25.78 18.12 38.04
C GLY A 182 -24.33 17.72 38.32
N SER A 183 -24.08 17.12 39.48
CA SER A 183 -22.80 16.49 39.85
C SER A 183 -22.86 14.99 39.52
N PHE A 184 -21.93 14.48 38.71
CA PHE A 184 -21.96 13.08 38.25
C PHE A 184 -20.65 12.34 38.42
N SER A 185 -20.77 11.08 38.83
CA SER A 185 -19.74 10.07 38.61
C SER A 185 -19.97 9.38 37.27
N PHE A 186 -18.88 8.95 36.63
CA PHE A 186 -18.90 8.47 35.26
C PHE A 186 -17.99 7.26 35.10
N THR A 187 -18.53 6.24 34.43
CA THR A 187 -17.77 5.06 33.99
C THR A 187 -18.05 4.80 32.53
N TYR A 188 -17.06 4.29 31.81
CA TYR A 188 -17.20 3.98 30.39
C TYR A 188 -16.58 2.64 30.03
N SER A 189 -17.03 2.10 28.91
CA SER A 189 -16.43 0.97 28.22
C SER A 189 -16.54 1.19 26.72
N TYR A 190 -15.60 0.64 25.94
CA TYR A 190 -15.67 0.70 24.49
C TYR A 190 -15.19 -0.60 23.85
N HIS A 191 -15.72 -0.86 22.66
CA HIS A 191 -15.32 -1.97 21.80
C HIS A 191 -15.49 -1.56 20.34
N ASP A 192 -14.74 -2.17 19.44
CA ASP A 192 -14.94 -2.00 18.00
C ASP A 192 -16.19 -2.75 17.53
N ILE A 193 -16.93 -2.14 16.61
CA ILE A 193 -18.20 -2.66 16.10
C ILE A 193 -18.22 -2.84 14.58
N SER A 194 -17.35 -2.13 13.86
CA SER A 194 -17.25 -2.24 12.41
C SER A 194 -15.89 -1.78 11.92
N MET A 195 -15.39 -2.45 10.89
CA MET A 195 -14.20 -2.07 10.12
C MET A 195 -14.58 -1.81 8.68
N MET A 196 -14.06 -0.73 8.09
CA MET A 196 -14.39 -0.34 6.72
C MET A 196 -13.13 -0.01 5.94
N TYR A 197 -13.00 -0.53 4.73
CA TYR A 197 -11.99 -0.10 3.78
C TYR A 197 -12.64 0.59 2.59
N ASN A 198 -12.28 1.85 2.38
CA ASN A 198 -12.78 2.65 1.27
C ASN A 198 -11.71 2.86 0.24
N VAL A 199 -12.04 2.46 -0.99
CA VAL A 199 -11.20 2.68 -2.16
C VAL A 199 -11.73 3.86 -2.95
N ASN A 200 -10.93 4.92 -3.02
CA ASN A 200 -11.26 6.08 -3.82
C ASN A 200 -10.99 5.76 -5.28
N LYS A 201 -12.03 5.87 -6.13
CA LYS A 201 -11.91 5.53 -7.56
C LYS A 201 -11.05 6.53 -8.36
N ASN A 202 -10.94 7.76 -7.88
CA ASN A 202 -10.26 8.85 -8.57
C ASN A 202 -8.80 9.01 -8.12
N ASP A 203 -8.54 8.77 -6.83
CA ASP A 203 -7.20 8.89 -6.26
C ASP A 203 -6.95 7.80 -5.20
N ALA A 204 -6.30 6.71 -5.59
CA ALA A 204 -6.03 5.59 -4.71
C ALA A 204 -5.12 5.94 -3.51
N SER A 205 -4.42 7.08 -3.52
CA SER A 205 -3.67 7.56 -2.35
C SER A 205 -4.58 7.99 -1.20
N GLN A 206 -5.85 8.28 -1.49
CA GLN A 206 -6.91 8.61 -0.54
C GLN A 206 -7.67 7.36 -0.06
N ASN A 207 -7.17 6.15 -0.35
CA ASN A 207 -7.74 4.95 0.25
C ASN A 207 -7.64 5.04 1.77
N ALA A 208 -8.72 4.69 2.45
CA ALA A 208 -8.85 4.87 3.89
C ALA A 208 -9.37 3.60 4.56
N TYR A 209 -8.83 3.30 5.73
CA TYR A 209 -9.24 2.21 6.59
C TYR A 209 -9.77 2.77 7.90
N TYR A 210 -10.99 2.38 8.26
CA TYR A 210 -11.73 2.88 9.41
C TYR A 210 -12.00 1.77 10.41
N ILE A 211 -11.92 2.10 11.70
CA ILE A 211 -12.47 1.30 12.78
C ILE A 211 -13.47 2.17 13.54
N ILE A 212 -14.71 1.70 13.64
CA ILE A 212 -15.77 2.35 14.44
C ILE A 212 -15.83 1.66 15.79
N TYR A 213 -15.78 2.45 16.85
CA TYR A 213 -15.94 2.02 18.24
C TYR A 213 -17.27 2.49 18.78
N GLU A 214 -17.98 1.61 19.50
CA GLU A 214 -19.08 2.02 20.36
C GLU A 214 -18.51 2.35 21.74
N PHE A 215 -18.76 3.59 22.17
CA PHE A 215 -18.40 4.10 23.49
C PHE A 215 -19.65 4.14 24.36
N SER A 216 -19.75 3.19 25.28
CA SER A 216 -20.85 3.03 26.22
C SER A 216 -20.55 3.75 27.52
N ASN A 217 -21.49 4.58 27.94
CA ASN A 217 -21.39 5.49 29.07
C ASN A 217 -22.40 5.14 30.13
N LYS A 218 -21.98 5.20 31.38
CA LYS A 218 -22.87 5.11 32.53
C LYS A 218 -22.60 6.27 33.48
N LEU A 219 -23.65 7.05 33.71
CA LEU A 219 -23.69 8.17 34.61
C LEU A 219 -24.35 7.73 35.91
N THR A 220 -23.88 8.26 37.03
CA THR A 220 -24.59 8.16 38.30
C THR A 220 -24.58 9.54 38.94
N CYS A 221 -25.77 10.07 39.19
CA CYS A 221 -25.97 11.35 39.83
C CYS A 221 -25.46 11.26 41.27
N THR A 222 -24.58 12.17 41.67
CA THR A 222 -23.93 12.14 42.99
C THR A 222 -24.60 13.04 44.01
N GLU A 223 -25.47 13.95 43.53
CA GLU A 223 -26.20 14.94 44.31
C GLU A 223 -27.60 15.14 43.70
N ASP A 224 -28.53 15.67 44.47
CA ASP A 224 -29.86 16.01 43.93
C ASP A 224 -29.73 17.20 42.97
N MET A 225 -30.28 17.07 41.76
CA MET A 225 -30.40 18.21 40.85
C MET A 225 -31.44 19.22 41.31
N GLU A 226 -31.28 20.47 40.85
CA GLU A 226 -32.26 21.52 41.06
C GLU A 226 -33.63 21.15 40.45
N SER A 227 -34.71 21.50 41.14
CA SER A 227 -36.08 21.20 40.69
C SER A 227 -36.50 21.95 39.42
N THR A 228 -35.74 22.96 39.02
CA THR A 228 -35.91 23.77 37.81
C THR A 228 -35.33 23.09 36.57
N THR A 229 -34.47 22.08 36.73
CA THR A 229 -33.89 21.31 35.63
C THR A 229 -34.95 20.45 34.96
N LYS A 230 -34.99 20.44 33.64
CA LYS A 230 -35.87 19.53 32.89
C LYS A 230 -35.46 18.07 33.16
N SER A 231 -36.40 17.26 33.69
CA SER A 231 -36.15 15.88 34.12
C SER A 231 -35.00 15.76 35.14
N PRO A 232 -35.17 16.30 36.37
CA PRO A 232 -34.10 16.33 37.37
C PRO A 232 -33.83 14.92 37.92
N MET A 233 -32.55 14.59 38.08
CA MET A 233 -32.11 13.33 38.71
C MET A 233 -31.89 13.51 40.21
N LYS A 234 -32.22 12.46 40.97
CA LYS A 234 -31.89 12.34 42.39
C LYS A 234 -30.54 11.69 42.59
N LYS A 235 -29.93 11.94 43.73
CA LYS A 235 -28.68 11.27 44.12
C LYS A 235 -28.86 9.75 44.05
N GLY A 236 -27.97 9.10 43.30
CA GLY A 236 -27.96 7.66 43.07
C GLY A 236 -28.68 7.23 41.79
N ASP A 237 -29.45 8.11 41.16
CA ASP A 237 -30.06 7.83 39.86
C ASP A 237 -28.98 7.60 38.80
N LYS A 238 -29.32 6.76 37.82
CA LYS A 238 -28.39 6.32 36.79
C LYS A 238 -28.98 6.58 35.43
N ASP A 239 -28.10 6.91 34.50
CA ASP A 239 -28.44 6.97 33.10
C ASP A 239 -27.32 6.36 32.26
N THR A 240 -27.65 5.92 31.05
CA THR A 240 -26.70 5.30 30.13
C THR A 240 -26.79 5.92 28.75
N GLY A 241 -25.62 6.09 28.15
CA GLY A 241 -25.48 6.69 26.84
C GLY A 241 -24.57 5.92 25.91
N ARG A 242 -24.70 6.19 24.62
CA ARG A 242 -23.80 5.66 23.60
C ARG A 242 -23.30 6.80 22.72
N ALA A 243 -22.01 6.75 22.43
CA ALA A 243 -21.38 7.55 21.40
C ALA A 243 -20.59 6.61 20.48
N TYR A 244 -20.20 7.12 19.32
CA TYR A 244 -19.43 6.37 18.33
C TYR A 244 -18.16 7.13 18.04
N VAL A 245 -17.03 6.44 18.10
CA VAL A 245 -15.71 7.01 17.79
C VAL A 245 -15.22 6.35 16.52
N VAL A 246 -14.90 7.13 15.50
CA VAL A 246 -14.32 6.64 14.25
C VAL A 246 -12.84 6.96 14.25
N ALA A 247 -12.00 5.95 14.10
CA ALA A 247 -10.57 6.11 13.88
C ALA A 247 -10.23 5.77 12.42
N GLU A 248 -9.57 6.68 11.74
CA GLU A 248 -9.26 6.62 10.30
C GLU A 248 -7.75 6.58 10.07
N ALA A 249 -7.29 5.64 9.24
CA ALA A 249 -5.95 5.63 8.66
C ALA A 249 -6.02 5.78 7.13
N GLN A 250 -5.30 6.75 6.58
CA GLN A 250 -5.25 7.04 5.15
C GLN A 250 -3.94 6.55 4.52
N GLY A 251 -3.91 6.41 3.19
CA GLY A 251 -2.68 6.09 2.45
C GLY A 251 -2.19 4.66 2.67
N ILE A 252 -3.11 3.71 2.88
CA ILE A 252 -2.77 2.30 3.08
C ILE A 252 -2.17 1.73 1.79
N ALA A 253 -0.87 1.42 1.83
CA ALA A 253 -0.13 0.82 0.73
C ALA A 253 0.21 -0.63 1.04
N SER A 254 0.71 -1.32 0.02
CA SER A 254 1.23 -2.67 0.11
C SER A 254 2.51 -2.81 -0.67
N LYS A 255 3.43 -3.58 -0.11
CA LYS A 255 4.57 -4.12 -0.85
C LYS A 255 4.13 -5.22 -1.81
N SER A 256 5.01 -5.59 -2.74
CA SER A 256 4.77 -6.70 -3.68
C SER A 256 4.57 -8.07 -3.01
N ASP A 257 5.02 -8.23 -1.76
CA ASP A 257 4.83 -9.45 -0.96
C ASP A 257 3.52 -9.46 -0.15
N MET A 258 2.60 -8.53 -0.44
CA MET A 258 1.34 -8.33 0.27
C MET A 258 1.48 -7.87 1.72
N THR A 259 2.65 -7.41 2.14
CA THR A 259 2.80 -6.73 3.43
C THR A 259 2.18 -5.34 3.35
N LEU A 260 1.19 -5.07 4.20
CA LEU A 260 0.63 -3.73 4.35
C LEU A 260 1.67 -2.78 4.96
N THR A 261 1.79 -1.62 4.34
CA THR A 261 2.59 -0.49 4.77
C THR A 261 1.69 0.73 4.90
N ASP A 262 2.02 1.61 5.82
CA ASP A 262 1.55 2.99 5.74
C ASP A 262 2.50 3.71 4.76
N ALA A 263 1.94 4.39 3.76
CA ALA A 263 2.73 5.09 2.75
C ALA A 263 3.55 6.27 3.31
N TYR A 264 3.30 6.71 4.55
CA TYR A 264 3.88 7.93 5.09
C TYR A 264 4.62 7.79 6.42
N VAL A 265 4.30 6.87 7.34
CA VAL A 265 5.06 6.71 8.60
C VAL A 265 4.93 5.32 9.25
N ASP A 266 5.91 4.91 10.05
CA ASP A 266 5.87 3.68 10.85
C ASP A 266 4.55 3.57 11.64
N PHE A 267 3.97 2.36 11.73
CA PHE A 267 2.64 2.13 12.32
C PHE A 267 2.54 2.57 13.80
N ASP A 268 3.67 2.82 14.45
CA ASP A 268 3.72 3.41 15.78
C ASP A 268 3.35 4.91 15.83
N THR A 269 3.18 5.55 14.68
CA THR A 269 2.87 7.00 14.53
C THR A 269 1.66 7.29 13.66
N VAL A 270 0.83 6.28 13.35
CA VAL A 270 -0.43 6.47 12.59
C VAL A 270 -1.15 7.68 13.18
N LYS A 271 -1.22 8.76 12.39
CA LYS A 271 -2.05 9.92 12.69
C LYS A 271 -3.48 9.50 12.41
N ALA A 272 -4.03 8.67 13.30
CA ALA A 272 -5.41 8.28 13.19
C ALA A 272 -6.24 9.56 13.32
N ASN A 273 -6.94 9.95 12.26
CA ASN A 273 -7.92 11.01 12.38
C ASN A 273 -9.08 10.41 13.17
N ILE A 274 -9.36 10.99 14.34
CA ILE A 274 -10.39 10.46 15.24
C ILE A 274 -11.52 11.48 15.35
N LYS A 275 -12.75 11.02 15.16
CA LYS A 275 -13.96 11.83 15.29
C LYS A 275 -15.01 11.12 16.13
N THR A 276 -15.83 11.93 16.80
CA THR A 276 -16.91 11.45 17.68
C THR A 276 -18.26 11.77 17.05
N PHE A 277 -19.21 10.86 17.23
CA PHE A 277 -20.58 10.95 16.71
C PHE A 277 -21.58 10.48 17.77
N THR A 278 -22.78 11.01 17.72
CA THR A 278 -23.87 10.60 18.61
C THR A 278 -24.75 9.49 18.03
N THR A 279 -24.61 9.20 16.73
CA THR A 279 -25.36 8.13 16.05
C THR A 279 -24.43 7.25 15.22
N LEU A 280 -24.76 5.97 15.15
CA LEU A 280 -24.02 5.02 14.31
C LEU A 280 -24.11 5.40 12.82
N GLU A 281 -25.27 5.91 12.40
CA GLU A 281 -25.47 6.39 11.03
C GLU A 281 -24.54 7.56 10.70
N GLY A 282 -24.37 8.51 11.63
CA GLY A 282 -23.41 9.61 11.47
C GLY A 282 -21.97 9.11 11.33
N ALA A 283 -21.58 8.16 12.17
CA ALA A 283 -20.26 7.52 12.11
C ALA A 283 -20.03 6.79 10.78
N LYS A 284 -21.01 6.00 10.31
CA LYS A 284 -20.94 5.29 9.02
C LYS A 284 -20.92 6.27 7.84
N SER A 285 -21.73 7.32 7.88
CA SER A 285 -21.78 8.36 6.85
C SER A 285 -20.44 9.08 6.71
N TYR A 286 -19.78 9.41 7.83
CA TYR A 286 -18.45 10.01 7.83
C TYR A 286 -17.42 9.17 7.08
N CYS A 287 -17.44 7.85 7.28
CA CYS A 287 -16.50 6.96 6.59
C CYS A 287 -16.64 7.06 5.07
N THR A 288 -17.86 7.27 4.56
CA THR A 288 -18.17 7.33 3.12
C THR A 288 -18.21 8.75 2.53
N TYR A 289 -17.96 9.78 3.33
CA TYR A 289 -18.17 11.18 2.93
C TYR A 289 -17.12 11.68 1.93
N GLY A 290 -17.55 12.45 0.93
CA GLY A 290 -16.64 13.28 0.11
C GLY A 290 -16.06 12.64 -1.16
N GLY A 291 -16.63 11.57 -1.71
CA GLY A 291 -16.14 11.01 -2.97
C GLY A 291 -16.87 9.78 -3.48
N GLU A 292 -16.50 9.35 -4.69
CA GLU A 292 -16.91 8.05 -5.22
C GLU A 292 -16.03 6.94 -4.66
N TYR A 293 -16.52 6.33 -3.58
CA TYR A 293 -15.84 5.21 -2.93
C TYR A 293 -16.46 3.88 -3.33
N LYS A 294 -15.61 2.84 -3.38
CA LYS A 294 -16.04 1.47 -3.21
C LYS A 294 -15.72 1.05 -1.78
N THR A 295 -16.76 0.72 -1.01
CA THR A 295 -16.65 0.39 0.41
C THR A 295 -16.71 -1.12 0.62
N TYR A 296 -15.81 -1.61 1.47
CA TYR A 296 -15.78 -2.99 1.95
C TYR A 296 -15.92 -2.96 3.47
N THR A 297 -16.93 -3.62 4.00
CA THR A 297 -17.27 -3.58 5.44
C THR A 297 -17.12 -4.96 6.06
N GLU A 298 -16.54 -5.00 7.25
CA GLU A 298 -16.50 -6.13 8.16
C GLU A 298 -17.20 -5.71 9.45
N ASP A 299 -18.42 -6.21 9.67
CA ASP A 299 -19.16 -5.96 10.90
C ASP A 299 -18.79 -7.02 11.95
N PHE A 300 -18.63 -6.58 13.19
CA PHE A 300 -18.39 -7.48 14.32
C PHE A 300 -19.74 -7.87 14.94
N VAL A 301 -19.93 -9.17 15.17
CA VAL A 301 -21.13 -9.75 15.81
C VAL A 301 -20.96 -9.75 17.32
#